data_AF-A0A937M0K5-F1
#
_entry.id   AF-A0A937M0K5-F1
#
_cell.length_a   1.000
_cell.length_b   1.000
_cell.length_c   1.000
_cell.angle_alpha   90.00
_cell.angle_beta   90.00
_cell.angle_gamma   90.00
#
_symmetry.space_group_name_H-M   'P 1'
#
loop_
_entity.id
_entity.type
_entity.pdbx_description
1 polymer ?
#
loop_
_entity_poly.entity_id
_entity_poly.type
_entity_poly.pdbx_seq_one_letter_code
_entity_poly.pdbx_strand_id
1 'polypeptide(L)'
;MTKLNATLDSLAKPLTPLAPWLLRLTLGVSFFIHGYGKFPLPPERMSGWFGSMGMPAPELVSSLVALGETGAGIAIIIGGLLSSQLGHLITRLAGGAVVVIMIGAFYIAHADWFITTKLFTSEQIFLMAIGLFFAIKGNN
;
A
#
# COMPACT_ATOMS: atom_id res chain seq x y z
N MET A 1 -24.48 -16.34 24.94
CA MET A 1 -23.44 -16.13 23.92
C MET A 1 -24.01 -16.09 22.51
N THR A 2 -24.86 -17.05 22.12
CA THR A 2 -25.52 -17.11 20.80
C THR A 2 -26.40 -15.91 20.44
N LYS A 3 -27.19 -15.38 21.38
CA LYS A 3 -28.03 -14.18 21.12
C LYS A 3 -27.21 -12.92 20.87
N LEU A 4 -26.14 -12.69 21.64
CA LEU A 4 -25.26 -11.54 21.46
C LEU A 4 -24.58 -11.58 20.09
N ASN A 5 -24.03 -12.72 19.70
CA ASN A 5 -23.39 -12.87 18.39
C ASN A 5 -24.39 -12.62 17.25
N ALA A 6 -25.60 -13.20 17.32
CA ALA A 6 -26.63 -12.99 16.31
C ALA A 6 -27.07 -11.52 16.19
N THR A 7 -27.12 -10.79 17.32
CA THR A 7 -27.36 -9.34 17.31
C THR A 7 -26.22 -8.59 16.63
N LEU A 8 -24.96 -8.89 16.96
CA LEU A 8 -23.80 -8.26 16.33
C LEU A 8 -23.73 -8.55 14.83
N ASP A 9 -24.01 -9.78 14.40
CA ASP A 9 -24.06 -10.17 12.99
C ASP A 9 -25.14 -9.39 12.24
N SER A 10 -26.32 -9.23 12.83
CA SER A 10 -27.41 -8.45 12.24
C SER A 10 -27.04 -6.98 12.07
N LEU A 11 -26.30 -6.40 13.02
CA LEU A 11 -25.83 -5.02 12.96
C LEU A 11 -24.72 -4.83 11.93
N ALA A 12 -23.81 -5.81 11.80
CA ALA A 12 -22.65 -5.73 10.91
C ALA A 12 -23.00 -6.05 9.44
N LYS A 13 -24.02 -6.88 9.19
CA LYS A 13 -24.43 -7.33 7.85
C LYS A 13 -24.52 -6.22 6.77
N PRO A 14 -25.14 -5.04 7.01
CA PRO A 14 -25.15 -3.98 6.01
C PRO A 14 -23.77 -3.34 5.74
N LEU A 15 -22.82 -3.48 6.67
CA LEU A 15 -21.48 -2.91 6.58
C LEU A 15 -20.47 -3.87 5.94
N THR A 16 -20.77 -5.18 5.88
CA THR A 16 -19.86 -6.19 5.32
C THR A 16 -19.35 -5.87 3.90
N PRO A 17 -20.18 -5.37 2.96
CA PRO A 17 -19.69 -4.97 1.63
C PRO A 17 -18.73 -3.75 1.66
N LEU A 18 -18.81 -2.92 2.71
CA LEU A 18 -17.97 -1.75 2.91
C LEU A 18 -16.66 -2.07 3.66
N ALA A 19 -16.57 -3.22 4.33
CA ALA A 19 -15.38 -3.58 5.11
C ALA A 19 -14.08 -3.57 4.26
N PRO A 20 -14.03 -4.10 3.02
CA PRO A 20 -12.83 -4.00 2.18
C PRO A 20 -12.50 -2.55 1.80
N TRP A 21 -13.48 -1.66 1.73
CA TRP A 21 -13.25 -0.24 1.42
C TRP A 21 -12.50 0.49 2.53
N LEU A 22 -12.64 0.09 3.80
CA LEU A 22 -11.82 0.62 4.89
C LEU A 22 -10.34 0.39 4.62
N LEU A 23 -9.96 -0.84 4.28
CA LEU A 23 -8.58 -1.20 3.95
C LEU A 23 -8.11 -0.54 2.65
N ARG A 24 -8.99 -0.47 1.64
CA ARG A 24 -8.66 0.11 0.33
C ARG A 24 -8.36 1.59 0.43
N LEU A 25 -9.19 2.35 1.15
CA LEU A 25 -9.03 3.80 1.27
C LEU A 25 -7.85 4.15 2.16
N THR A 26 -7.64 3.44 3.28
CA THR A 26 -6.47 3.70 4.13
C THR A 26 -5.16 3.38 3.40
N LEU A 27 -5.08 2.22 2.72
CA LEU A 27 -3.91 1.89 1.91
C LEU A 27 -3.72 2.90 0.77
N GLY A 28 -4.77 3.15 -0.02
CA GLY A 28 -4.70 3.98 -1.22
C GLY A 28 -4.31 5.43 -0.92
N VAL A 29 -4.95 6.04 0.07
CA VAL A 29 -4.65 7.41 0.50
C VAL A 29 -3.25 7.49 1.11
N SER A 30 -2.87 6.53 1.96
CA SER A 30 -1.53 6.51 2.55
C SER A 30 -0.44 6.43 1.48
N PHE A 31 -0.54 5.46 0.57
CA PHE A 31 0.44 5.30 -0.50
C PHE A 31 0.48 6.49 -1.45
N PHE A 32 -0.68 7.10 -1.74
CA PHE A 32 -0.73 8.36 -2.50
C PHE A 32 0.03 9.48 -1.80
N ILE A 33 -0.18 9.69 -0.49
CA ILE A 33 0.52 10.74 0.28
C ILE A 33 2.03 10.47 0.32
N HIS A 34 2.44 9.21 0.53
CA HIS A 34 3.85 8.81 0.51
C HIS A 34 4.53 9.14 -0.81
N GLY A 35 3.87 8.84 -1.93
CA GLY A 35 4.40 9.13 -3.26
C GLY A 35 4.33 10.61 -3.63
N TYR A 36 3.20 11.27 -3.36
CA TYR A 36 2.96 12.66 -3.72
C TYR A 36 3.93 13.62 -3.00
N GLY A 37 4.27 13.32 -1.74
CA GLY A 37 5.25 14.09 -0.96
C GLY A 37 6.67 14.06 -1.53
N LYS A 38 6.95 13.27 -2.57
CA LYS A 38 8.24 13.17 -3.25
C LYS A 38 8.34 14.04 -4.51
N PHE A 39 7.26 14.71 -4.92
CA PHE A 39 7.29 15.62 -6.08
C PHE A 39 7.88 16.99 -5.72
N PRO A 40 8.47 17.72 -6.69
CA PRO A 40 8.64 17.37 -8.11
C PRO A 40 9.68 16.28 -8.35
N LEU A 41 9.66 15.66 -9.53
CA LEU A 41 10.62 14.64 -9.93
C LEU A 41 11.81 15.27 -10.68
N PRO A 42 13.04 14.77 -10.46
CA PRO A 42 13.40 13.73 -9.51
C PRO A 42 13.38 14.24 -8.05
N PRO A 43 13.00 13.41 -7.07
CA PRO A 43 12.94 13.83 -5.67
C PRO A 43 14.35 14.11 -5.12
N GLU A 44 14.73 15.38 -4.95
CA GLU A 44 16.12 15.77 -4.61
C GLU A 44 16.66 15.07 -3.35
N ARG A 45 15.89 15.07 -2.25
CA ARG A 45 16.34 14.45 -0.98
C ARG A 45 16.54 12.95 -1.10
N MET A 46 15.60 12.24 -1.73
CA MET A 46 15.68 10.79 -1.88
C MET A 46 16.75 10.40 -2.89
N SER A 47 16.88 11.15 -3.98
CA SER A 47 17.95 10.98 -4.98
C SER A 47 19.32 11.16 -4.34
N GLY A 48 19.52 12.22 -3.56
CA GLY A 48 20.78 12.46 -2.84
C GLY A 48 21.10 11.35 -1.83
N TRP A 49 20.09 10.90 -1.08
CA TRP A 49 20.26 9.76 -0.15
C TRP A 49 20.62 8.47 -0.89
N PHE A 50 19.91 8.13 -1.97
CA PHE A 50 20.22 6.97 -2.81
C PHE A 50 21.62 7.06 -3.42
N GLY A 51 22.03 8.24 -3.90
CA GLY A 51 23.38 8.48 -4.41
C GLY A 51 24.45 8.27 -3.33
N SER A 52 24.20 8.70 -2.09
CA SER A 52 25.13 8.51 -0.97
C SER A 52 25.34 7.03 -0.60
N MET A 53 24.38 6.16 -0.92
CA MET A 53 24.48 4.70 -0.75
C MET A 53 25.15 4.00 -1.94
N GLY A 54 25.56 4.74 -2.98
CA GLY A 54 26.13 4.17 -4.20
C GLY A 54 25.10 3.49 -5.11
N MET A 55 23.80 3.83 -4.97
CA MET A 55 22.76 3.25 -5.84
C MET A 55 22.94 3.72 -7.29
N PRO A 56 22.87 2.81 -8.28
CA PRO A 56 22.91 3.21 -9.70
C PRO A 56 21.64 4.00 -10.08
N ALA A 57 21.83 5.05 -10.88
CA ALA A 57 20.76 5.92 -11.38
C ALA A 57 19.77 6.39 -10.28
N PRO A 58 20.26 7.06 -9.22
CA PRO A 58 19.46 7.35 -8.02
C PRO A 58 18.25 8.26 -8.30
N GLU A 59 18.37 9.20 -9.24
CA GLU A 59 17.27 10.06 -9.70
C GLU A 59 16.16 9.26 -10.40
N LEU A 60 16.53 8.27 -11.22
CA LEU A 60 15.58 7.40 -11.90
C LEU A 60 14.86 6.50 -10.88
N VAL A 61 15.62 5.83 -10.02
CA VAL A 61 15.03 4.89 -9.04
C VAL A 61 14.10 5.62 -8.07
N SER A 62 14.52 6.77 -7.52
CA SER A 62 13.68 7.57 -6.63
C SER A 62 12.43 8.13 -7.32
N SER A 63 12.53 8.51 -8.60
CA SER A 63 11.37 8.92 -9.40
C SER A 63 10.39 7.76 -9.62
N LEU A 64 10.91 6.56 -9.91
CA LEU A 64 10.08 5.36 -10.05
C LEU A 64 9.40 4.98 -8.73
N VAL A 65 10.06 5.15 -7.58
CA VAL A 65 9.43 4.97 -6.26
C VAL A 65 8.29 5.96 -6.08
N ALA A 66 8.51 7.27 -6.33
CA ALA A 66 7.48 8.29 -6.19
C ALA A 66 6.27 8.05 -7.10
N LEU A 67 6.51 7.71 -8.36
CA LEU A 67 5.45 7.36 -9.33
C LEU A 67 4.74 6.06 -8.95
N GLY A 68 5.50 5.05 -8.52
CA GLY A 68 4.97 3.75 -8.13
C GLY A 68 4.05 3.85 -6.90
N GLU A 69 4.47 4.58 -5.88
CA GLU A 69 3.66 4.80 -4.67
C GLU A 69 2.38 5.58 -4.97
N THR A 70 2.52 6.70 -5.69
CA THR A 70 1.38 7.54 -6.09
C THR A 70 0.41 6.76 -6.97
N GLY A 71 0.94 6.08 -7.99
CA GLY A 71 0.19 5.31 -8.96
C GLY A 71 -0.51 4.11 -8.32
N ALA A 72 0.18 3.35 -7.46
CA ALA A 72 -0.44 2.22 -6.75
C ALA A 72 -1.55 2.68 -5.79
N GLY A 73 -1.34 3.80 -5.09
CA GLY A 73 -2.35 4.40 -4.21
C GLY A 73 -3.61 4.84 -4.94
N ILE A 74 -3.47 5.43 -6.14
CA ILE A 74 -4.61 5.79 -7.00
C ILE A 74 -5.26 4.52 -7.59
N ALA A 75 -4.45 3.61 -8.13
CA ALA A 75 -4.92 2.43 -8.83
C ALA A 75 -5.72 1.49 -7.91
N ILE A 76 -5.35 1.33 -6.64
CA ILE A 76 -6.11 0.48 -5.71
C ILE A 76 -7.53 1.02 -5.48
N ILE A 77 -7.71 2.35 -5.46
CA ILE A 77 -9.00 3.01 -5.30
C ILE A 77 -9.82 2.87 -6.58
N ILE A 78 -9.25 3.24 -7.72
CA ILE A 78 -9.92 3.14 -9.03
C ILE A 78 -10.30 1.69 -9.34
N GLY A 79 -9.40 0.73 -9.09
CA GLY A 79 -9.65 -0.69 -9.28
C GLY A 79 -10.85 -1.18 -8.47
N GLY A 80 -11.06 -0.66 -7.27
CA GLY A 80 -12.22 -0.97 -6.44
C GLY A 80 -13.54 -0.39 -6.95
N LEU A 81 -13.52 0.79 -7.59
CA LEU A 81 -14.71 1.43 -8.17
C LEU A 81 -15.20 0.69 -9.42
N LEU A 82 -14.32 -0.03 -10.11
CA LEU A 82 -14.63 -0.79 -11.31
C LEU A 82 -15.09 -2.20 -10.96
N SER A 83 -16.39 -2.48 -11.08
CA SER A 83 -16.98 -3.81 -10.81
C SER A 83 -16.70 -4.86 -11.91
N SER A 84 -15.71 -4.63 -12.76
CA SER A 84 -15.36 -5.49 -13.90
C SER A 84 -14.13 -6.36 -13.61
N GLN A 85 -13.87 -7.34 -14.48
CA GLN A 85 -12.63 -8.13 -14.44
C GLN A 85 -11.38 -7.24 -14.54
N LEU A 86 -11.48 -6.12 -15.25
CA LEU A 86 -10.41 -5.13 -15.31
C LEU A 86 -10.17 -4.47 -13.94
N GLY A 87 -11.22 -4.07 -13.22
CA GLY A 87 -11.08 -3.53 -11.86
C GLY A 87 -10.47 -4.53 -10.88
N HIS A 88 -10.85 -5.81 -11.00
CA HIS A 88 -10.26 -6.89 -10.24
C HIS A 88 -8.75 -7.01 -10.53
N LEU A 89 -8.36 -7.02 -11.81
CA LEU A 89 -6.94 -7.07 -12.21
C LEU A 89 -6.16 -5.85 -11.72
N ILE A 90 -6.69 -4.64 -11.90
CA ILE A 90 -6.06 -3.39 -11.43
C ILE A 90 -5.81 -3.45 -9.92
N THR A 91 -6.80 -3.92 -9.14
CA THR A 91 -6.67 -4.05 -7.69
C THR A 91 -5.54 -5.02 -7.31
N ARG A 92 -5.44 -6.16 -8.00
CA ARG A 92 -4.35 -7.13 -7.76
C ARG A 92 -2.99 -6.55 -8.10
N LEU A 93 -2.86 -5.90 -9.26
CA LEU A 93 -1.60 -5.31 -9.71
C LEU A 93 -1.17 -4.16 -8.80
N ALA A 94 -2.11 -3.31 -8.37
CA ALA A 94 -1.83 -2.24 -7.41
C ALA A 94 -1.37 -2.78 -6.05
N GLY A 95 -2.07 -3.80 -5.52
CA GLY A 95 -1.63 -4.48 -4.30
C GLY A 95 -0.25 -5.13 -4.43
N GLY A 96 0.03 -5.75 -5.57
CA GLY A 96 1.35 -6.32 -5.88
C GLY A 96 2.45 -5.26 -5.98
N ALA A 97 2.16 -4.11 -6.60
CA ALA A 97 3.09 -2.98 -6.67
C ALA A 97 3.42 -2.44 -5.28
N VAL A 98 2.41 -2.29 -4.40
CA VAL A 98 2.63 -1.94 -2.97
C VAL A 98 3.61 -2.91 -2.32
N VAL A 99 3.41 -4.22 -2.51
CA VAL A 99 4.29 -5.25 -1.92
C VAL A 99 5.74 -5.08 -2.40
N VAL A 100 5.96 -4.94 -3.72
CA VAL A 100 7.31 -4.76 -4.27
C VAL A 100 7.99 -3.50 -3.73
N ILE A 101 7.26 -2.38 -3.69
CA ILE A 101 7.78 -1.11 -3.16
C ILE A 101 8.11 -1.23 -1.68
N MET A 102 7.22 -1.84 -0.89
CA MET A 102 7.45 -2.03 0.54
C MET A 102 8.63 -2.97 0.83
N ILE A 103 8.90 -3.99 -0.01
CA ILE A 103 10.10 -4.82 0.12
C ILE A 103 11.35 -3.95 -0.04
N GLY A 104 11.37 -3.07 -1.05
CA GLY A 104 12.45 -2.10 -1.24
C GLY A 104 12.59 -1.14 -0.07
N ALA A 105 11.47 -0.58 0.43
CA ALA A 105 11.47 0.31 1.59
C ALA A 105 12.03 -0.38 2.84
N PHE A 106 11.63 -1.63 3.10
CA PHE A 106 12.17 -2.42 4.21
C PHE A 106 13.67 -2.69 4.04
N TYR A 107 14.09 -3.11 2.85
CA TYR A 107 15.50 -3.43 2.60
C TYR A 107 16.43 -2.21 2.72
N ILE A 108 16.00 -1.05 2.21
CA ILE A 108 16.85 0.15 2.11
C ILE A 108 16.72 1.02 3.37
N ALA A 109 15.50 1.25 3.87
CA ALA A 109 15.25 2.25 4.91
C ALA A 109 15.06 1.64 6.31
N HIS A 110 14.66 0.36 6.41
CA HIS A 110 14.12 -0.23 7.64
C HIS A 110 14.60 -1.66 7.91
N ALA A 111 15.79 -2.03 7.44
CA ALA A 111 16.27 -3.42 7.54
C ALA A 111 16.50 -3.86 8.99
N ASP A 112 16.87 -2.93 9.87
CA ASP A 112 17.02 -3.16 11.31
C ASP A 112 15.69 -3.48 12.00
N TRP A 113 14.54 -3.11 11.42
CA TRP A 113 13.25 -3.26 12.07
C TRP A 113 12.84 -4.72 12.25
N PHE A 114 13.32 -5.63 11.41
CA PHE A 114 12.97 -7.06 11.46
C PHE A 114 13.34 -7.76 12.78
N ILE A 115 14.25 -7.18 13.56
CA ILE A 115 14.67 -7.71 14.87
C ILE A 115 14.21 -6.82 16.03
N THR A 116 13.34 -5.84 15.77
CA THR A 116 12.83 -4.91 16.80
C THR A 116 11.32 -4.82 16.77
N THR A 117 10.73 -4.22 17.81
CA THR A 117 9.28 -3.97 17.87
C THR A 117 8.81 -2.94 16.84
N LYS A 118 9.72 -2.11 16.28
CA LYS A 118 9.39 -1.07 15.29
C LYS A 118 8.65 -1.62 14.07
N LEU A 119 8.93 -2.87 13.70
CA LEU A 119 8.23 -3.54 12.60
C LEU A 119 6.71 -3.52 12.81
N PHE A 120 6.23 -3.76 14.03
CA PHE A 120 4.80 -3.90 14.35
C PHE A 120 4.18 -2.66 15.00
N THR A 121 5.00 -1.72 15.47
CA THR A 121 4.52 -0.44 16.02
C THR A 121 4.50 0.70 15.01
N SER A 122 4.96 0.45 13.78
CA SER A 122 4.94 1.41 12.67
C SER A 122 3.96 0.97 11.57
N GLU A 123 3.54 1.90 10.71
CA GLU A 123 2.52 1.65 9.69
C GLU A 123 2.97 0.72 8.54
N GLN A 124 4.28 0.61 8.30
CA GLN A 124 4.88 0.01 7.10
C GLN A 124 4.51 -1.46 6.94
N ILE A 125 4.49 -2.23 8.03
CA ILE A 125 4.09 -3.65 7.97
C ILE A 125 2.61 -3.81 7.62
N PHE A 126 1.77 -2.86 8.05
CA PHE A 126 0.34 -2.86 7.76
C PHE A 126 0.09 -2.47 6.30
N LEU A 127 0.83 -1.49 5.76
CA LEU A 127 0.78 -1.15 4.33
C LEU A 127 1.14 -2.36 3.47
N MET A 128 2.23 -3.06 3.83
CA MET A 128 2.63 -4.32 3.18
C MET A 128 1.53 -5.39 3.26
N ALA A 129 1.00 -5.64 4.47
CA ALA A 129 0.00 -6.68 4.69
C ALA A 129 -1.31 -6.41 3.93
N ILE A 130 -1.78 -5.16 3.92
CA ILE A 130 -2.99 -4.76 3.19
C ILE A 130 -2.74 -4.78 1.68
N GLY A 131 -1.56 -4.37 1.22
CA GLY A 131 -1.14 -4.52 -0.17
C GLY A 131 -1.19 -5.97 -0.64
N LEU A 132 -0.61 -6.87 0.16
CA LEU A 132 -0.62 -8.31 -0.10
C LEU A 132 -2.05 -8.88 -0.07
N PHE A 133 -2.88 -8.43 0.86
CA PHE A 133 -4.29 -8.80 0.92
C PHE A 133 -4.99 -8.50 -0.42
N PHE A 134 -4.83 -7.28 -0.97
CA PHE A 134 -5.43 -6.95 -2.26
C PHE A 134 -4.74 -7.63 -3.46
N ALA A 135 -3.44 -7.90 -3.38
CA ALA A 135 -2.72 -8.66 -4.40
C ALA A 135 -3.28 -10.09 -4.55
N ILE A 136 -3.67 -10.71 -3.43
CA ILE A 136 -4.23 -12.07 -3.38
C ILE A 136 -5.72 -12.07 -3.65
N LYS A 137 -6.48 -11.18 -3.03
CA LYS A 137 -7.94 -11.15 -3.07
C LYS A 137 -8.49 -10.46 -4.32
N GLY A 138 -7.89 -9.34 -4.73
CA GLY A 138 -8.50 -8.43 -5.71
C GLY A 138 -9.81 -7.85 -5.17
N ASN A 139 -10.85 -7.81 -6.02
CA ASN A 139 -12.18 -7.29 -5.68
C ASN A 139 -13.17 -8.33 -5.12
N ASN A 140 -12.85 -9.62 -5.20
CA ASN A 140 -13.79 -10.71 -4.91
C ASN A 140 -13.45 -11.37 -3.57
#